data_AF-A0AAJ0HI27-F1
#
_entry.id   AF-A0AAJ0HI27-F1
#
_cell.length_a   1.000
_cell.length_b   1.000
_cell.length_c   1.000
_cell.angle_alpha   90.00
_cell.angle_beta   90.00
_cell.angle_gamma   90.00
#
_symmetry.space_group_name_H-M   'P 1'
#
loop_
_entity.id
_entity.type
_entity.pdbx_description
1 polymer ?
#
loop_
_entity_poly.entity_id
_entity_poly.type
_entity_poly.pdbx_seq_one_letter_code
_entity_poly.pdbx_strand_id
1 'polypeptide(L)'
;MGPIANNRAGWRSQDSVSSSFPQSPSNDLSFRSNPDRTLHSYPKHVWSPSGGWYSQPVNWKANTAIAGLVMFGITACAWKLSAELEYRHKMPEPDRFFPSRYWSRQIIEYEKEQRELKAAKEKTAEKPS
;
A
#
# COMPACT_ATOMS: atom_id res chain seq x y z
N MET A 1 23.91 33.41 39.50
CA MET A 1 23.55 34.24 38.33
C MET A 1 24.30 33.72 37.12
N GLY A 2 23.59 33.36 36.05
CA GLY A 2 24.13 33.03 34.72
C GLY A 2 24.33 31.53 34.43
N PRO A 3 23.62 30.94 33.45
CA PRO A 3 23.79 29.54 33.08
C PRO A 3 25.05 29.29 32.24
N ILE A 4 25.62 28.10 32.45
CA ILE A 4 26.70 27.48 31.67
C ILE A 4 26.15 27.15 30.27
N ALA A 5 26.58 27.90 29.25
CA ALA A 5 26.22 27.66 27.87
C ALA A 5 27.14 26.60 27.25
N ASN A 6 26.51 25.69 26.54
CA ASN A 6 27.02 24.44 26.05
C ASN A 6 28.01 24.62 24.87
N ASN A 7 29.09 23.85 24.90
CA ASN A 7 30.00 23.68 23.77
C ASN A 7 29.24 23.12 22.55
N ARG A 8 29.28 23.83 21.42
CA ARG A 8 29.27 23.18 20.11
C ARG A 8 30.14 23.97 19.13
N ALA A 9 31.34 23.45 18.96
CA ALA A 9 32.33 23.87 17.98
C ALA A 9 31.88 23.55 16.55
N GLY A 10 32.26 24.43 15.62
CA GLY A 10 32.50 24.15 14.18
C GLY A 10 31.25 23.86 13.33
N TRP A 11 30.97 24.51 12.21
CA TRP A 11 31.88 24.99 11.16
C TRP A 11 31.13 25.89 10.15
N ARG A 12 31.85 26.89 9.63
CA ARG A 12 31.64 27.71 8.40
C ARG A 12 30.44 28.67 8.34
N SER A 13 30.78 29.95 8.55
CA SER A 13 30.27 31.06 7.74
C SER A 13 30.34 30.71 6.25
N GLN A 14 29.21 30.86 5.55
CA GLN A 14 29.21 31.28 4.16
C GLN A 14 28.91 32.76 4.15
N ASP A 15 29.76 33.48 3.44
CA ASP A 15 29.77 34.92 3.34
C ASP A 15 28.46 35.46 2.73
N SER A 16 28.16 36.68 3.16
CA SER A 16 27.11 37.55 2.65
C SER A 16 27.03 37.56 1.12
N VAL A 17 25.98 36.98 0.56
CA VAL A 17 25.50 37.34 -0.78
C VAL A 17 24.18 38.07 -0.60
N SER A 18 24.23 39.39 -0.84
CA SER A 18 23.09 40.29 -0.98
C SER A 18 21.96 39.61 -1.75
N SER A 19 20.84 39.36 -1.07
CA SER A 19 19.62 38.82 -1.66
C SER A 19 18.91 39.89 -2.48
N SER A 20 19.45 40.22 -3.65
CA SER A 20 18.66 40.85 -4.71
C SER A 20 17.91 39.73 -5.43
N PHE A 21 16.80 39.29 -4.84
CA PHE A 21 15.86 38.44 -5.56
C PHE A 21 15.37 39.22 -6.79
N PRO A 22 15.53 38.72 -8.02
CA PRO A 22 14.90 39.33 -9.17
C PRO A 22 13.38 39.22 -8.98
N GLN A 23 12.69 40.36 -8.97
CA GLN A 23 11.22 40.38 -8.97
C GLN A 23 10.73 39.62 -10.20
N SER A 24 9.85 38.66 -9.95
CA SER A 24 9.15 37.87 -10.98
C SER A 24 8.54 38.82 -12.04
N PRO A 25 8.84 38.64 -13.33
CA PRO A 25 8.30 39.46 -14.42
C PRO A 25 6.86 39.05 -14.79
N SER A 26 6.03 38.75 -13.79
CA SER A 26 4.72 38.13 -13.98
C SER A 26 3.63 39.08 -14.52
N ASN A 27 3.91 40.38 -14.63
CA ASN A 27 2.92 41.38 -15.06
C ASN A 27 3.33 42.22 -16.29
N ASP A 28 4.40 41.86 -16.99
CA ASP A 28 4.76 42.55 -18.24
C ASP A 28 3.91 42.02 -19.40
N LEU A 29 2.91 42.80 -19.80
CA LEU A 29 1.98 42.48 -20.89
C LEU A 29 2.68 42.36 -22.25
N SER A 30 3.93 42.85 -22.39
CA SER A 30 4.74 42.70 -23.61
C SER A 30 5.24 41.25 -23.81
N PHE A 31 5.26 40.43 -22.76
CA PHE A 31 5.62 39.02 -22.87
C PHE A 31 4.50 38.17 -23.49
N ARG A 32 3.26 38.68 -23.48
CA ARG A 32 2.06 37.95 -23.90
C ARG A 32 1.74 38.08 -25.39
N SER A 33 2.36 39.03 -26.10
CA SER A 33 2.04 39.37 -27.48
C SER A 33 3.04 38.88 -28.53
N ASN A 34 4.02 38.05 -28.16
CA ASN A 34 4.97 37.47 -29.11
C ASN A 34 4.40 36.15 -29.70
N PRO A 35 3.97 36.11 -30.97
CA PRO A 35 3.43 34.88 -31.59
C PRO A 35 4.49 33.80 -31.82
N ASP A 36 5.77 34.09 -31.59
CA ASP A 36 6.91 33.18 -31.77
C ASP A 36 7.26 32.35 -30.51
N ARG A 37 6.62 32.58 -29.37
CA ARG A 37 6.72 31.60 -28.27
C ARG A 37 5.71 30.48 -28.48
N THR A 38 6.07 29.53 -29.34
CA THR A 38 5.37 28.23 -29.40
C THR A 38 5.43 27.58 -28.02
N LEU A 39 4.35 27.75 -27.27
CA LEU A 39 4.23 27.33 -25.89
C LEU A 39 4.18 25.80 -25.87
N HIS A 40 5.36 25.19 -25.79
CA HIS A 40 5.63 23.77 -25.57
C HIS A 40 4.89 22.80 -26.51
N SER A 41 5.42 22.64 -27.73
CA SER A 41 5.05 21.52 -28.59
C SER A 41 5.74 20.25 -28.06
N TYR A 42 5.07 19.53 -27.16
CA TYR A 42 5.57 18.24 -26.68
C TYR A 42 5.51 17.21 -27.82
N PRO A 43 6.56 16.40 -28.00
CA PRO A 43 6.58 15.40 -29.07
C PRO A 43 5.47 14.37 -28.84
N LYS A 44 4.48 14.37 -29.74
CA LYS A 44 3.26 13.54 -29.67
C LYS A 44 3.53 12.05 -29.91
N HIS A 45 4.66 11.74 -30.56
CA HIS A 45 5.06 10.39 -30.97
C HIS A 45 6.16 9.80 -30.07
N VAL A 46 6.25 10.26 -28.82
CA VAL A 46 7.15 9.69 -27.84
C VAL A 46 6.33 8.83 -26.89
N TRP A 47 6.60 7.52 -26.94
CA TRP A 47 6.00 6.57 -26.03
C TRP A 47 6.97 6.28 -24.88
N SER A 48 6.45 6.23 -23.66
CA SER A 48 7.18 5.78 -22.49
C SER A 48 6.28 4.81 -21.71
N PRO A 49 6.82 3.71 -21.18
CA PRO A 49 6.02 2.67 -20.53
C PRO A 49 5.24 3.18 -19.31
N SER A 50 5.73 4.25 -18.67
CA SER A 50 5.13 4.87 -17.48
C SER A 50 4.15 6.02 -17.80
N GLY A 51 3.94 6.34 -19.08
CA GLY A 51 3.21 7.53 -19.52
C GLY A 51 4.13 8.71 -19.85
N GLY A 52 3.58 9.70 -20.57
CA GLY A 52 4.26 10.94 -20.97
C GLY A 52 3.77 12.17 -20.22
N TRP A 53 4.13 13.36 -20.71
CA TRP A 53 3.80 14.65 -20.11
C TRP A 53 2.27 14.88 -20.06
N TYR A 54 1.73 15.14 -18.86
CA TYR A 54 0.29 15.29 -18.59
C TYR A 54 -0.59 14.14 -19.13
N SER A 55 -0.21 12.90 -18.85
CA SER A 55 -0.98 11.71 -19.26
C SER A 55 -2.36 11.66 -18.58
N GLN A 56 -3.40 12.00 -19.33
CA GLN A 56 -4.81 11.84 -18.93
C GLN A 56 -5.52 10.94 -19.94
N PRO A 57 -5.29 9.61 -19.91
CA PRO A 57 -5.98 8.71 -20.81
C PRO A 57 -7.48 8.74 -20.51
N VAL A 58 -8.29 8.88 -21.56
CA VAL A 58 -9.77 8.95 -21.45
C VAL A 58 -10.37 7.74 -20.70
N ASN A 59 -9.69 6.60 -20.72
CA ASN A 59 -10.12 5.33 -20.12
C ASN A 59 -9.40 4.99 -18.82
N TRP A 60 -8.83 5.96 -18.09
CA TRP A 60 -8.06 5.70 -16.86
C TRP A 60 -8.83 4.84 -15.84
N LYS A 61 -10.14 5.06 -15.69
CA LYS A 61 -11.00 4.32 -14.76
C LYS A 61 -11.05 2.83 -15.08
N ALA A 62 -11.24 2.49 -16.36
CA ALA A 62 -11.32 1.10 -16.80
C ALA A 62 -9.95 0.41 -16.65
N ASN A 63 -8.87 1.10 -17.04
CA ASN A 63 -7.52 0.54 -16.95
C ASN A 63 -7.12 0.26 -15.49
N THR A 64 -7.42 1.17 -14.56
CA THR A 64 -7.17 0.95 -13.12
C THR A 64 -8.07 -0.13 -12.55
N ALA A 65 -9.34 -0.24 -12.99
CA ALA A 65 -10.23 -1.31 -12.56
C ALA A 65 -9.71 -2.69 -12.99
N ILE A 66 -9.23 -2.82 -14.23
CA ILE A 66 -8.62 -4.05 -14.74
C ILE A 66 -7.35 -4.38 -13.96
N ALA A 67 -6.46 -3.40 -13.76
CA ALA A 67 -5.24 -3.60 -12.98
C ALA A 67 -5.55 -4.04 -11.54
N GLY A 68 -6.52 -3.38 -10.89
CA GLY A 68 -6.99 -3.74 -9.55
C GLY A 68 -7.58 -5.15 -9.50
N LEU A 69 -8.37 -5.54 -10.51
CA LEU A 69 -8.96 -6.88 -10.60
C LEU A 69 -7.88 -7.95 -10.76
N VAL A 70 -6.87 -7.72 -11.61
CA VAL A 70 -5.75 -8.65 -11.79
C VAL A 70 -4.95 -8.79 -10.50
N MET A 71 -4.62 -7.68 -9.84
CA MET A 71 -3.91 -7.70 -8.56
C MET A 71 -4.70 -8.46 -7.49
N PHE A 72 -5.99 -8.16 -7.36
CA PHE A 72 -6.87 -8.86 -6.44
C PHE A 72 -6.96 -10.36 -6.73
N GLY A 73 -7.09 -10.73 -8.01
CA GLY A 73 -7.11 -12.13 -8.43
C GLY A 73 -5.84 -12.88 -8.05
N ILE A 74 -4.67 -12.29 -8.30
CA ILE A 74 -3.38 -12.89 -7.92
C ILE A 74 -3.28 -13.03 -6.41
N THR A 75 -3.62 -11.99 -5.65
CA THR A 75 -3.59 -12.02 -4.18
C THR A 75 -4.54 -13.08 -3.62
N ALA A 76 -5.75 -13.21 -4.17
CA ALA A 76 -6.71 -14.22 -3.74
C ALA A 76 -6.22 -15.65 -4.01
N CYS A 77 -5.63 -15.90 -5.18
CA CYS A 77 -5.02 -17.19 -5.50
C CYS A 77 -3.84 -17.52 -4.58
N ALA A 78 -2.94 -16.55 -4.36
CA ALA A 78 -1.81 -16.70 -3.46
C ALA A 78 -2.27 -16.95 -2.01
N TRP A 79 -3.32 -16.27 -1.55
CA TRP A 79 -3.92 -16.51 -0.23
C TRP A 79 -4.45 -17.94 -0.13
N LYS A 80 -5.25 -18.38 -1.11
CA LYS A 80 -5.81 -19.74 -1.12
C LYS A 80 -4.71 -20.81 -1.03
N LEU A 81 -3.69 -20.70 -1.86
CA LEU A 81 -2.53 -21.60 -1.81
C LEU A 81 -1.80 -21.52 -0.47
N SER A 82 -1.57 -20.31 0.05
CA SER A 82 -0.93 -20.13 1.34
C SER A 82 -1.70 -20.78 2.49
N ALA A 83 -3.04 -20.73 2.45
CA ALA A 83 -3.90 -21.30 3.48
C ALA A 83 -4.00 -22.83 3.42
N GLU A 84 -3.80 -23.41 2.23
CA GLU A 84 -3.74 -24.86 2.02
C GLU A 84 -2.38 -25.46 2.37
N LEU A 85 -1.30 -24.70 2.13
CA LEU A 85 0.07 -25.13 2.44
C LEU A 85 0.44 -24.93 3.92
N GLU A 86 -0.37 -24.22 4.70
CA GLU A 86 -0.11 -24.05 6.13
C GLU A 86 -0.30 -25.38 6.87
N TYR A 87 0.83 -26.01 7.23
CA TYR A 87 0.88 -27.17 8.10
C TYR A 87 1.43 -26.82 9.48
N ARG A 88 0.70 -27.21 10.53
CA ARG A 88 0.99 -26.90 11.93
C ARG A 88 1.07 -28.19 12.75
N HIS A 89 2.19 -28.41 13.44
CA HIS A 89 2.39 -29.59 14.27
C HIS A 89 1.61 -29.58 15.60
N LYS A 90 1.19 -28.40 16.07
CA LYS A 90 0.41 -28.23 17.29
C LYS A 90 -0.89 -27.52 16.95
N MET A 91 -2.01 -28.18 17.25
CA MET A 91 -3.35 -27.60 17.08
C MET A 91 -3.63 -26.58 18.18
N PRO A 92 -4.36 -25.48 17.85
CA PRO A 92 -4.63 -24.40 18.80
C PRO A 92 -5.59 -24.85 19.91
N GLU A 93 -5.35 -24.42 21.14
CA GLU A 93 -6.24 -24.67 22.28
C GLU A 93 -7.61 -23.99 22.08
N PRO A 94 -8.74 -24.67 22.37
CA PRO A 94 -10.07 -24.19 22.01
C PRO A 94 -10.41 -22.79 22.57
N ASP A 95 -9.83 -22.41 23.71
CA ASP A 95 -10.16 -21.17 24.44
C ASP A 95 -9.36 -19.93 23.99
N ARG A 96 -8.45 -20.06 23.00
CA ARG A 96 -7.60 -18.95 22.53
C ARG A 96 -7.99 -18.47 21.14
N PHE A 97 -8.16 -17.15 20.98
CA PHE A 97 -8.45 -16.54 19.68
C PHE A 97 -7.21 -16.51 18.77
N PHE A 98 -7.36 -16.98 17.53
CA PHE A 98 -6.36 -16.85 16.49
C PHE A 98 -7.04 -16.50 15.16
N PRO A 99 -6.60 -15.43 14.45
CA PRO A 99 -7.24 -14.99 13.21
C PRO A 99 -7.13 -16.04 12.09
N SER A 100 -6.09 -16.87 12.11
CA SER A 100 -5.90 -17.90 11.09
C SER A 100 -6.88 -19.07 11.17
N ARG A 101 -7.63 -19.21 12.27
CA ARG A 101 -8.69 -20.22 12.41
C ARG A 101 -9.71 -20.21 11.27
N TYR A 102 -10.01 -19.03 10.72
CA TYR A 102 -11.06 -18.88 9.72
C TYR A 102 -10.67 -19.32 8.32
N TRP A 103 -9.36 -19.47 8.04
CA TRP A 103 -8.89 -19.72 6.68
C TRP A 103 -7.88 -20.86 6.56
N SER A 104 -7.14 -21.21 7.62
CA SER A 104 -6.17 -22.31 7.56
C SER A 104 -6.88 -23.66 7.53
N ARG A 105 -6.66 -24.43 6.47
CA ARG A 105 -7.39 -25.68 6.20
C ARG A 105 -7.33 -26.67 7.37
N GLN A 106 -6.14 -26.90 7.90
CA GLN A 106 -5.90 -27.86 8.98
C GLN A 106 -6.69 -27.53 10.26
N ILE A 107 -6.87 -26.24 10.58
CA ILE A 107 -7.57 -25.83 11.79
C ILE A 107 -9.09 -26.03 11.63
N ILE A 108 -9.63 -25.69 10.45
CA ILE A 108 -11.05 -25.86 10.14
C ILE A 108 -11.44 -27.34 10.19
N GLU A 109 -10.64 -28.22 9.60
CA GLU A 109 -10.88 -29.68 9.61
C GLU A 109 -10.81 -30.23 11.04
N TYR A 110 -9.79 -29.86 11.81
CA TYR A 110 -9.65 -30.27 13.21
C TYR A 110 -10.80 -29.81 14.11
N GLU A 111 -11.23 -28.54 14.00
CA GLU A 111 -12.34 -28.01 14.80
C GLU A 111 -13.67 -28.69 14.45
N LYS A 112 -13.86 -29.10 13.19
CA LYS A 112 -15.04 -29.87 12.76
C LYS A 112 -15.06 -31.26 13.42
N GLU A 113 -13.94 -31.98 13.38
CA GLU A 113 -13.81 -33.30 14.03
C GLU A 113 -14.05 -33.23 15.55
N GLN A 114 -13.47 -32.24 16.24
CA GLN A 114 -13.69 -32.06 17.69
C GLN A 114 -15.16 -31.82 18.03
N ARG A 115 -15.88 -31.06 17.19
CA ARG A 115 -17.32 -30.80 17.37
C ARG A 115 -18.15 -32.07 17.18
N GLU A 116 -17.85 -32.87 16.17
CA GLU A 116 -18.53 -34.15 15.91
C GLU A 116 -18.28 -35.17 17.04
N LEU A 117 -17.04 -35.28 17.50
CA LEU A 117 -16.67 -36.13 18.65
C LEU A 117 -17.40 -35.72 19.93
N LYS A 118 -17.51 -34.41 20.20
CA LYS A 118 -18.23 -33.90 21.36
C LYS A 118 -19.72 -34.25 21.28
N ALA A 119 -20.35 -34.03 20.12
CA ALA A 119 -21.76 -34.37 19.91
C ALA A 119 -22.03 -35.88 20.00
N ALA A 120 -21.11 -36.73 19.52
CA ALA A 120 -21.22 -38.19 19.64
C ALA A 120 -21.12 -38.66 21.10
N LYS A 121 -20.20 -38.08 21.89
CA LYS A 121 -20.06 -38.37 23.32
C LYS A 121 -21.31 -37.99 24.10
N GLU A 122 -21.88 -36.82 23.80
CA GLU A 122 -23.11 -36.34 24.44
C GLU A 122 -24.31 -37.26 24.16
N LYS A 123 -24.52 -37.65 22.89
CA LYS A 123 -25.56 -38.63 22.50
C LYS A 123 -25.39 -39.99 23.17
N THR A 124 -24.15 -40.41 23.41
CA THR A 124 -23.86 -41.67 24.09
C THR A 124 -24.14 -41.56 25.60
N ALA A 125 -23.90 -40.39 26.19
CA ALA A 125 -24.15 -40.12 27.60
C ALA A 125 -25.63 -39.91 27.93
N GLU A 126 -26.43 -39.41 26.98
CA GLU A 126 -27.88 -39.16 27.16
C GLU A 126 -28.75 -40.43 27.07
N LYS A 127 -28.17 -41.62 26.86
CA LYS A 127 -28.89 -42.89 26.98
C LYS A 127 -28.60 -43.59 28.32
N PRO A 128 -29.02 -43.05 29.48
CA PRO A 128 -29.07 -43.84 30.70
C PRO A 128 -30.21 -44.86 30.58
N SER A 129 -29.96 -46.04 31.14
CA SER A 129 -30.79 -47.26 31.04
C SER A 129 -32.20 -47.14 31.58
#